data_AF-A0A160PCS4-F1
#
_entry.id   AF-A0A160PCS4-F1
#
_cell.length_a   1.000
_cell.length_b   1.000
_cell.length_c   1.000
_cell.angle_alpha   90.00
_cell.angle_beta   90.00
_cell.angle_gamma   90.00
#
_symmetry.space_group_name_H-M   'P 1'
#
loop_
_entity.id
_entity.type
_entity.pdbx_description
1 polymer ?
#
loop_
_entity_poly.entity_id
_entity_poly.type
_entity_poly.pdbx_seq_one_letter_code
_entity_poly.pdbx_strand_id
1 'polypeptide(L)'
;MTLDDARDDFSRLHRLFTFHLGVAVGLAWLTTLYAAASAPWVRNIRALIDPAGPVRIESTLSYLFVMPAVLTLAWASAYFGRETMRRFQTLPNQTLEFAAAAMVAFGVFYLSIDRAVAVISAGF
;
A
#
# COMPACT_ATOMS: atom_id res chain seq x y z
N MET A 1 25.39 -9.33 21.25
CA MET A 1 24.54 -9.88 20.18
C MET A 1 25.46 -10.57 19.21
N THR A 2 25.28 -11.87 18.98
CA THR A 2 26.10 -12.62 18.03
C THR A 2 25.59 -12.40 16.61
N LEU A 3 26.39 -12.71 15.57
CA LEU A 3 25.97 -12.53 14.17
C LEU A 3 24.79 -13.44 13.79
N ASP A 4 24.65 -14.58 14.47
CA ASP A 4 23.55 -15.52 14.27
C ASP A 4 22.23 -14.94 14.83
N ASP A 5 22.25 -14.32 16.01
CA ASP A 5 21.07 -13.65 16.60
C ASP A 5 20.49 -12.59 15.66
N ALA A 6 21.35 -11.75 15.08
CA ALA A 6 20.94 -10.67 14.18
C ALA A 6 20.36 -11.18 12.85
N ARG A 7 20.75 -12.38 12.42
CA ARG A 7 20.25 -13.03 11.20
C ARG A 7 18.87 -13.63 11.41
N ASP A 8 18.63 -14.22 12.57
CA ASP A 8 17.35 -14.80 12.93
C ASP A 8 16.29 -13.72 13.15
N ASP A 9 16.65 -12.61 13.80
CA ASP A 9 15.77 -11.45 13.99
C ASP A 9 15.34 -10.81 12.66
N PHE A 10 16.27 -10.60 11.73
CA PHE A 10 15.94 -10.14 10.37
C PHE A 10 14.92 -11.05 9.70
N SER A 11 15.19 -12.36 9.72
CA SER A 11 14.36 -13.35 9.04
C SER A 11 12.95 -13.38 9.62
N ARG A 12 12.83 -13.24 10.95
CA ARG A 12 11.56 -13.15 11.66
C ARG A 12 10.79 -11.87 11.31
N LEU A 13 11.44 -10.70 11.41
CA LEU A 13 10.83 -9.41 11.10
C LEU A 13 10.39 -9.33 9.64
N HIS A 14 11.26 -9.75 8.72
CA HIS A 14 10.97 -9.78 7.29
C HIS A 14 9.76 -10.66 6.98
N ARG A 15 9.70 -11.89 7.54
CA ARG A 15 8.56 -12.79 7.33
C ARG A 15 7.26 -12.18 7.84
N LEU A 16 7.28 -11.58 9.03
CA LEU A 16 6.10 -10.94 9.63
C LEU A 16 5.64 -9.72 8.81
N PHE A 17 6.58 -8.86 8.41
CA PHE A 17 6.32 -7.70 7.58
C PHE A 17 5.71 -8.08 6.23
N THR A 18 6.35 -9.00 5.49
CA THR A 18 5.89 -9.44 4.16
C THR A 18 4.51 -10.09 4.22
N PHE A 19 4.20 -10.82 5.30
CA PHE A 19 2.86 -11.39 5.51
C PHE A 19 1.81 -10.28 5.70
N HIS A 20 2.02 -9.36 6.64
CA HIS A 20 1.05 -8.28 6.92
C HIS A 20 0.89 -7.34 5.72
N LEU A 21 1.97 -7.05 5.02
CA LEU A 21 1.92 -6.28 3.78
C LEU A 21 1.07 -7.00 2.72
N GLY A 22 1.20 -8.32 2.58
CA GLY A 22 0.35 -9.12 1.70
C GLY A 22 -1.13 -9.07 2.07
N VAL A 23 -1.45 -9.13 3.37
CA VAL A 23 -2.83 -8.95 3.86
C VAL A 23 -3.36 -7.56 3.51
N ALA A 24 -2.56 -6.51 3.73
CA ALA A 24 -2.93 -5.13 3.38
C ALA A 24 -3.18 -4.97 1.87
N VAL A 25 -2.32 -5.56 1.02
CA VAL A 25 -2.51 -5.60 -0.44
C VAL A 25 -3.84 -6.27 -0.79
N GLY A 26 -4.10 -7.45 -0.24
CA GLY A 26 -5.33 -8.19 -0.50
C GLY A 26 -6.58 -7.38 -0.13
N LEU A 27 -6.59 -6.78 1.06
CA LEU A 27 -7.68 -5.92 1.51
C LEU A 27 -7.85 -4.68 0.64
N ALA A 28 -6.75 -3.99 0.28
CA ALA A 28 -6.80 -2.83 -0.59
C ALA A 28 -7.42 -3.17 -1.96
N TRP A 29 -7.02 -4.29 -2.56
CA TRP A 29 -7.60 -4.75 -3.83
C TRP A 29 -9.08 -5.13 -3.69
N LEU A 30 -9.47 -5.85 -2.64
CA LEU A 30 -10.86 -6.22 -2.41
C LEU A 30 -11.76 -4.98 -2.28
N THR A 31 -11.37 -4.01 -1.45
CA THR A 31 -12.15 -2.78 -1.25
C THR A 31 -12.19 -1.95 -2.54
N THR A 32 -11.09 -1.87 -3.28
CA THR A 32 -11.01 -1.15 -4.55
C THR A 32 -11.90 -1.78 -5.62
N LEU A 33 -11.87 -3.10 -5.77
CA LEU A 33 -12.71 -3.82 -6.73
C LEU A 33 -14.19 -3.69 -6.37
N TYR A 34 -14.51 -3.72 -5.07
CA TYR A 34 -15.87 -3.47 -4.59
C TYR A 34 -16.35 -2.07 -4.96
N ALA A 35 -15.54 -1.02 -4.70
CA ALA A 35 -15.87 0.35 -5.10
C ALA A 35 -15.95 0.53 -6.62
N ALA A 36 -15.08 -0.15 -7.38
CA ALA A 36 -15.07 -0.08 -8.84
C ALA A 36 -16.35 -0.65 -9.49
N ALA A 37 -17.07 -1.53 -8.80
CA ALA A 37 -18.32 -2.10 -9.28
C ALA A 37 -19.47 -1.07 -9.32
N SER A 38 -19.45 -0.07 -8.44
CA SER A 38 -20.43 1.03 -8.41
C SER A 38 -19.87 2.36 -8.96
N ALA A 39 -18.57 2.43 -9.25
CA ALA A 39 -17.95 3.67 -9.71
C ALA A 39 -18.36 4.04 -11.15
N PRO A 40 -18.69 5.31 -11.44
CA PRO A 40 -18.85 5.79 -12.80
C PRO A 40 -17.48 5.87 -13.48
N TRP A 41 -17.30 5.20 -14.61
CA TRP A 41 -16.01 5.16 -15.33
C TRP A 41 -15.74 6.44 -16.14
N VAL A 42 -15.39 7.51 -15.41
CA VAL A 42 -15.15 8.83 -15.98
C VAL A 42 -13.66 9.21 -15.99
N ARG A 43 -13.33 10.19 -16.85
CA ARG A 43 -11.98 10.78 -16.94
C ARG A 43 -11.65 11.71 -15.77
N ASN A 44 -12.67 12.21 -15.06
CA ASN A 44 -12.48 13.08 -13.90
C ASN A 44 -13.46 12.72 -12.78
N ILE A 45 -13.13 11.71 -11.97
CA ILE A 45 -14.01 11.27 -10.88
C ILE A 45 -14.04 12.28 -9.73
N ARG A 46 -12.97 13.05 -9.55
CA ARG A 46 -12.88 14.07 -8.49
C ARG A 46 -13.96 15.14 -8.61
N ALA A 47 -14.33 15.52 -9.82
CA ALA A 47 -15.42 16.47 -10.04
C ALA A 47 -16.78 15.97 -9.52
N LEU A 48 -16.96 14.66 -9.36
CA LEU A 48 -18.20 14.06 -8.86
C LEU A 48 -18.17 13.87 -7.34
N ILE A 49 -17.00 13.55 -6.77
CA ILE A 49 -16.84 13.26 -5.34
C ILE A 49 -16.61 14.53 -4.52
N ASP A 50 -15.79 15.46 -5.03
CA ASP A 50 -15.42 16.70 -4.36
C ASP A 50 -15.33 17.85 -5.37
N PRO A 51 -16.47 18.46 -5.74
CA PRO A 51 -16.52 19.51 -6.75
C PRO A 51 -15.93 20.86 -6.27
N ALA A 52 -15.84 21.08 -4.95
CA ALA A 52 -15.28 22.29 -4.37
C ALA A 52 -13.76 22.18 -4.10
N GLY A 53 -13.21 20.98 -4.23
CA GLY A 53 -11.80 20.69 -4.02
C GLY A 53 -10.87 21.24 -5.11
N PRO A 54 -9.55 21.02 -4.95
CA PRO A 54 -8.55 21.47 -5.91
C PRO A 54 -8.82 20.92 -7.33
N VAL A 55 -8.54 21.74 -8.35
CA VAL A 55 -8.68 21.37 -9.78
C VAL A 55 -7.60 20.35 -10.17
N ARG A 56 -7.74 19.10 -9.71
CA ARG A 56 -6.90 17.97 -10.11
C ARG A 56 -7.75 16.99 -10.90
N ILE A 57 -7.44 16.84 -12.18
CA ILE A 57 -8.14 15.91 -13.06
C ILE A 57 -7.56 14.52 -12.82
N GLU A 58 -8.41 13.57 -12.42
CA GLU A 58 -7.99 12.19 -12.18
C GLU A 58 -9.06 11.21 -12.65
N SER A 59 -8.66 10.24 -13.48
CA SER A 59 -9.56 9.21 -13.97
C SER A 59 -9.94 8.24 -12.86
N THR A 60 -11.13 7.65 -12.98
CA THR A 60 -11.62 6.61 -12.05
C THR A 60 -10.62 5.49 -11.86
N LEU A 61 -10.01 5.04 -12.95
CA LEU A 61 -8.98 4.00 -12.93
C LEU A 61 -7.76 4.43 -12.10
N SER A 62 -7.19 5.59 -12.39
CA SER A 62 -6.02 6.07 -11.64
C SER A 62 -6.36 6.34 -10.16
N TYR A 63 -7.55 6.87 -9.90
CA TYR A 63 -8.02 7.20 -8.57
C TYR A 63 -8.14 5.95 -7.67
N LEU A 64 -8.71 4.87 -8.20
CA LEU A 64 -8.95 3.65 -7.44
C LEU A 64 -7.71 2.74 -7.39
N PHE A 65 -7.02 2.54 -8.52
CA PHE A 65 -6.07 1.42 -8.65
C PHE A 65 -4.60 1.78 -8.40
N VAL A 66 -4.21 3.07 -8.38
CA VAL A 66 -2.81 3.45 -8.17
C VAL A 66 -2.28 2.99 -6.81
N MET A 67 -3.02 3.22 -5.72
CA MET A 67 -2.54 2.87 -4.38
C MET A 67 -2.44 1.34 -4.17
N PRO A 68 -3.45 0.53 -4.55
CA PRO A 68 -3.32 -0.94 -4.54
C PRO A 68 -2.15 -1.44 -5.39
N ALA A 69 -1.93 -0.87 -6.58
CA ALA A 69 -0.83 -1.25 -7.45
C ALA A 69 0.53 -0.95 -6.81
N VAL A 70 0.70 0.23 -6.20
CA VAL A 70 1.91 0.60 -5.45
C VAL A 70 2.17 -0.38 -4.31
N LEU A 71 1.14 -0.75 -3.54
CA LEU A 71 1.27 -1.76 -2.48
C LEU A 71 1.67 -3.12 -3.03
N THR A 72 1.10 -3.56 -4.15
CA THR A 72 1.47 -4.82 -4.79
C THR A 72 2.93 -4.82 -5.22
N LEU A 73 3.42 -3.71 -5.79
CA LEU A 73 4.83 -3.57 -6.17
C LEU A 73 5.75 -3.59 -4.94
N ALA A 74 5.37 -2.91 -3.86
CA ALA A 74 6.11 -2.94 -2.60
C ALA A 74 6.15 -4.36 -2.02
N TRP A 75 5.03 -5.07 -2.02
CA TRP A 75 4.93 -6.44 -1.54
C TRP A 75 5.73 -7.43 -2.39
N ALA A 76 5.65 -7.33 -3.71
CA ALA A 76 6.45 -8.15 -4.62
C ALA A 76 7.95 -7.89 -4.41
N SER A 77 8.33 -6.63 -4.23
CA SER A 77 9.72 -6.25 -3.94
C SER A 77 10.19 -6.80 -2.60
N ALA A 78 9.37 -6.78 -1.56
CA ALA A 78 9.68 -7.41 -0.28
C ALA A 78 9.78 -8.95 -0.41
N TYR A 79 8.87 -9.57 -1.16
CA TYR A 79 8.83 -11.02 -1.32
C TYR A 79 10.05 -11.56 -2.10
N PHE A 80 10.39 -10.96 -3.23
CA PHE A 80 11.50 -11.41 -4.10
C PHE A 80 12.85 -10.77 -3.75
N GLY A 81 12.86 -9.57 -3.18
CA GLY A 81 14.06 -8.78 -2.91
C GLY A 81 14.74 -9.06 -1.58
N ARG A 82 14.41 -10.16 -0.88
CA ARG A 82 14.92 -10.48 0.46
C ARG A 82 16.45 -10.43 0.56
N GLU A 83 17.14 -11.02 -0.42
CA GLU A 83 18.61 -11.06 -0.43
C GLU A 83 19.22 -9.68 -0.74
N THR A 84 18.54 -8.88 -1.57
CA THR A 84 18.93 -7.49 -1.86
C THR A 84 18.78 -6.63 -0.62
N MET A 85 17.62 -6.68 0.07
CA MET A 85 17.38 -5.95 1.32
C MET A 85 18.39 -6.31 2.41
N ARG A 86 18.81 -7.57 2.47
CA ARG A 86 19.84 -8.01 3.42
C ARG A 86 21.20 -7.36 3.17
N ARG A 87 21.56 -7.12 1.91
CA ARG A 87 22.84 -6.47 1.54
C ARG A 87 22.80 -4.95 1.68
N PHE A 88 21.62 -4.35 1.53
CA PHE A 88 21.40 -2.91 1.61
C PHE A 88 20.77 -2.50 2.96
N GLN A 89 21.32 -2.99 4.07
CA GLN A 89 20.96 -2.44 5.39
C GLN A 89 21.36 -0.97 5.42
N THR A 90 20.36 -0.09 5.45
CA THR A 90 20.52 1.37 5.36
C THR A 90 20.62 2.04 6.73
N LEU A 91 20.00 1.46 7.76
CA LEU A 91 20.02 1.93 9.13
C LEU A 91 20.73 0.93 10.06
N PRO A 92 21.33 1.42 11.15
CA PRO A 92 22.00 0.56 12.14
C PRO A 92 21.04 -0.34 12.92
N ASN A 93 19.72 -0.07 12.89
CA ASN A 93 18.70 -0.86 13.59
C ASN A 93 17.61 -1.33 12.61
N GLN A 94 17.59 -2.63 12.34
CA GLN A 94 16.64 -3.27 11.43
C GLN A 94 15.18 -3.08 11.86
N THR A 95 14.90 -3.04 13.17
CA THR A 95 13.55 -2.80 13.68
C THR A 95 13.04 -1.42 13.25
N LEU A 96 13.92 -0.40 13.22
CA LEU A 96 13.54 0.94 12.76
C LEU A 96 13.27 0.97 11.25
N GLU A 97 14.03 0.22 10.45
CA GLU A 97 13.77 0.11 9.00
C GLU A 97 12.40 -0.49 8.71
N PHE A 98 12.10 -1.63 9.34
CA PHE A 98 10.80 -2.29 9.16
C PHE A 98 9.65 -1.44 9.71
N ALA A 99 9.86 -0.72 10.81
CA ALA A 99 8.85 0.20 11.34
C ALA A 99 8.58 1.37 10.39
N ALA A 100 9.63 1.98 9.82
CA ALA A 100 9.50 3.06 8.84
C ALA A 100 8.81 2.56 7.56
N ALA A 101 9.21 1.41 7.05
CA ALA A 101 8.58 0.78 5.88
C ALA A 101 7.10 0.45 6.16
N ALA A 102 6.78 -0.07 7.34
CA ALA A 102 5.41 -0.38 7.74
C ALA A 102 4.56 0.88 7.82
N MET A 103 5.09 1.98 8.35
CA MET A 103 4.39 3.26 8.41
C MET A 103 4.07 3.80 7.01
N VAL A 104 5.02 3.74 6.08
CA VAL A 104 4.79 4.17 4.69
C VAL A 104 3.76 3.26 4.01
N ALA A 105 3.92 1.94 4.13
CA ALA A 105 2.96 0.99 3.56
C ALA A 105 1.55 1.17 4.13
N PHE A 106 1.44 1.41 5.44
CA PHE A 106 0.17 1.72 6.09
C PHE A 106 -0.44 3.03 5.56
N GLY A 107 0.36 4.08 5.35
CA GLY A 107 -0.12 5.32 4.75
C GLY A 107 -0.70 5.12 3.34
N VAL A 108 -0.02 4.35 2.49
CA VAL A 108 -0.52 4.01 1.15
C VAL A 108 -1.78 3.15 1.22
N PHE A 109 -1.82 2.18 2.14
CA PHE A 109 -3.02 1.37 2.41
C PHE A 109 -4.20 2.22 2.85
N TYR A 110 -4.00 3.10 3.83
CA TYR A 110 -5.03 4.02 4.31
C TYR A 110 -5.58 4.89 3.17
N LEU A 111 -4.70 5.49 2.35
CA LEU A 111 -5.13 6.27 1.19
C LEU A 111 -5.90 5.44 0.16
N SER A 112 -5.54 4.17 -0.03
CA SER A 112 -6.30 3.26 -0.88
C SER A 112 -7.73 3.06 -0.39
N ILE A 113 -7.90 2.83 0.92
CA ILE A 113 -9.20 2.60 1.53
C ILE A 113 -10.04 3.88 1.52
N ASP A 114 -9.45 5.01 1.91
CA ASP A 114 -10.12 6.32 1.90
C ASP A 114 -10.71 6.65 0.52
N ARG A 115 -9.94 6.43 -0.54
CA ARG A 115 -10.39 6.64 -1.92
C ARG A 115 -11.55 5.72 -2.30
N ALA A 116 -11.49 4.45 -1.95
CA ALA A 116 -12.57 3.51 -2.23
C ALA A 116 -13.84 3.87 -1.45
N VAL A 117 -13.71 4.23 -0.17
CA VAL A 117 -14.82 4.68 0.67
C VAL A 117 -15.46 5.95 0.12
N ALA A 118 -14.66 6.92 -0.35
CA ALA A 118 -15.18 8.14 -0.96
C ALA A 118 -16.10 7.84 -2.16
N VAL A 119 -15.71 6.90 -3.03
CA VAL A 119 -16.53 6.44 -4.16
C VAL A 119 -17.81 5.77 -3.68
N ILE A 120 -17.72 4.85 -2.72
CA ILE A 120 -18.89 4.15 -2.18
C ILE A 120 -19.87 5.14 -1.53
N SER A 121 -19.35 6.09 -0.77
CA SER A 121 -20.14 7.10 -0.06
C SER A 121 -20.84 8.10 -0.98
N ALA A 122 -20.31 8.30 -2.20
CA ALA A 122 -20.93 9.15 -3.20
C ALA A 122 -22.23 8.54 -3.78
N GLY A 123 -22.43 7.22 -3.64
CA GLY A 123 -23.73 6.57 -3.86
C GLY A 123 -24.24 6.59 -5.30
N PHE A 124 -23.34 6.46 -6.28
CA PHE A 124 -23.68 6.38 -7.70
C PHE A 124 -24.52 5.16 -8.07
#